data_AF-A0A7X2JBB9-F1
#
_entry.id   AF-A0A7X2JBB9-F1
#
_cell.length_a   1.000
_cell.length_b   1.000
_cell.length_c   1.000
_cell.angle_alpha   90.00
_cell.angle_beta   90.00
_cell.angle_gamma   90.00
#
_symmetry.space_group_name_H-M   'P 1'
#
loop_
_entity.id
_entity.type
_entity.pdbx_description
1 polymer ?
#
loop_
_entity_poly.entity_id
_entity_poly.type
_entity_poly.pdbx_seq_one_letter_code
_entity_poly.pdbx_strand_id
1 'polypeptide(L)'
;MKISIRIWSEDGCWYANIRDNGNGFSEEALKMIRDRIADMNPEQQHPALSINGMGLVNIYLRLKLYYSSQFTFQLENKVPPDSIYEGVSITIGGILDETK
;
A
#
# COMPACT_ATOMS: atom_id res chain seq x y z
N MET A 1 -14.82 -14.28 2.80
CA MET A 1 -13.67 -13.43 2.47
C MET A 1 -12.40 -14.19 2.82
N LYS A 2 -11.48 -14.33 1.88
CA LYS A 2 -10.16 -14.95 2.07
C LYS A 2 -9.12 -13.84 2.00
N ILE A 3 -8.18 -13.87 2.93
CA ILE A 3 -7.03 -12.97 2.97
C ILE A 3 -5.78 -13.81 2.94
N SER A 4 -4.80 -13.43 2.14
CA SER A 4 -3.48 -14.06 2.10
C SER A 4 -2.39 -13.02 2.31
N ILE A 5 -1.39 -13.37 3.10
CA ILE A 5 -0.22 -12.54 3.34
C ILE A 5 1.00 -13.36 2.92
N ARG A 6 1.86 -12.77 2.09
CA ARG A 6 3.16 -13.32 1.74
C ARG A 6 4.22 -12.30 2.12
N ILE A 7 5.23 -12.74 2.87
CA ILE A 7 6.39 -11.92 3.25
C ILE A 7 7.62 -12.60 2.68
N TRP A 8 8.52 -11.82 2.09
CA TRP A 8 9.79 -12.32 1.57
C TRP A 8 10.83 -11.20 1.60
N SER A 9 12.08 -11.57 1.41
CA SER A 9 13.19 -10.66 1.18
C SER A 9 13.87 -11.01 -0.13
N GLU A 10 14.27 -9.99 -0.89
CA GLU A 10 14.96 -10.12 -2.17
C GLU A 10 15.79 -8.86 -2.41
N ASP A 11 16.99 -9.00 -2.96
CA ASP A 11 17.89 -7.88 -3.31
C ASP A 11 18.08 -6.83 -2.21
N GLY A 12 18.29 -7.29 -0.97
CA GLY A 12 18.50 -6.39 0.18
C GLY A 12 17.25 -5.61 0.61
N CYS A 13 16.07 -6.00 0.14
CA CYS A 13 14.79 -5.40 0.53
C CYS A 13 13.88 -6.44 1.15
N TRP A 14 13.01 -6.01 2.06
CA TRP A 14 11.90 -6.81 2.56
C TRP A 14 10.61 -6.39 1.85
N TYR A 15 9.70 -7.34 1.71
CA TYR A 15 8.41 -7.15 1.08
C TYR A 15 7.30 -7.85 1.85
N ALA A 16 6.14 -7.22 1.92
CA ALA A 16 4.90 -7.82 2.36
C ALA A 16 3.83 -7.58 1.28
N ASN A 17 3.27 -8.65 0.75
CA ASN A 17 2.12 -8.62 -0.14
C ASN A 17 0.89 -9.15 0.58
N ILE A 18 -0.14 -8.32 0.65
CA ILE A 18 -1.43 -8.61 1.26
C ILE A 18 -2.46 -8.67 0.14
N ARG A 19 -3.23 -9.76 0.09
CA ARG A 19 -4.31 -9.91 -0.87
C ARG A 19 -5.62 -10.30 -0.22
N ASP A 20 -6.71 -9.87 -0.81
CA ASP A 20 -8.04 -10.39 -0.52
C ASP A 20 -8.76 -10.79 -1.82
N ASN A 21 -9.91 -11.43 -1.67
CA ASN A 21 -10.82 -11.75 -2.78
C ASN A 21 -12.17 -11.02 -2.63
N GLY A 22 -12.15 -9.80 -2.09
CA GLY A 22 -13.31 -8.93 -1.96
C GLY A 22 -13.70 -8.29 -3.29
N ASN A 23 -14.43 -7.18 -3.21
CA ASN A 23 -14.93 -6.43 -4.38
C ASN A 23 -13.90 -5.44 -4.95
N GLY A 24 -12.75 -5.28 -4.29
CA GLY A 24 -11.71 -4.39 -4.78
C GLY A 24 -11.99 -2.95 -4.41
N PHE A 25 -11.15 -2.05 -4.93
CA PHE A 25 -11.40 -0.62 -4.86
C PHE A 25 -12.13 -0.14 -6.11
N SER A 26 -13.10 0.76 -5.95
CA SER A 26 -13.60 1.49 -7.12
C SER A 26 -12.51 2.40 -7.68
N GLU A 27 -12.61 2.76 -8.96
CA GLU A 27 -11.68 3.69 -9.58
C GLU A 27 -11.65 5.06 -8.87
N GLU A 28 -12.79 5.51 -8.35
CA GLU A 28 -12.86 6.75 -7.56
C GLU A 28 -12.06 6.62 -6.26
N ALA A 29 -12.13 5.47 -5.59
CA ALA A 29 -11.35 5.22 -4.39
C ALA A 29 -9.85 5.16 -4.68
N LEU A 30 -9.44 4.50 -5.77
CA LEU A 30 -8.05 4.46 -6.22
C LEU A 30 -7.54 5.86 -6.58
N LYS A 31 -8.36 6.65 -7.29
CA LYS A 31 -8.05 8.03 -7.64
C LYS A 31 -7.87 8.90 -6.40
N MET A 32 -8.79 8.81 -5.43
CA MET A 32 -8.66 9.56 -4.17
C MET A 32 -7.36 9.22 -3.43
N ILE A 33 -6.97 7.94 -3.37
CA ILE A 33 -5.72 7.53 -2.71
C ILE A 33 -4.51 8.11 -3.44
N ARG A 34 -4.48 8.03 -4.78
CA ARG A 34 -3.38 8.57 -5.61
C ARG A 34 -3.27 10.09 -5.49
N ASP A 35 -4.39 10.80 -5.59
CA ASP A 35 -4.42 12.27 -5.46
C ASP A 35 -3.92 12.67 -4.06
N ARG A 36 -4.35 11.98 -3.00
CA ARG A 36 -3.88 12.26 -1.63
C ARG A 36 -2.37 12.06 -1.49
N ILE A 37 -1.85 10.98 -2.08
CA ILE A 37 -0.41 10.71 -2.08
C ILE A 37 0.36 11.78 -2.85
N ALA A 38 -0.18 12.28 -3.97
CA ALA A 38 0.45 13.30 -4.79
C ALA A 38 0.45 14.69 -4.14
N ASP A 39 -0.65 15.07 -3.50
CA ASP A 39 -0.84 16.38 -2.86
C ASP A 39 -0.18 16.48 -1.47
N MET A 40 0.32 15.36 -0.93
CA MET A 40 0.89 15.32 0.42
C MET A 40 2.34 15.82 0.45
N ASN A 41 2.54 16.96 1.12
CA ASN A 41 3.85 17.42 1.54
C ASN A 41 4.26 16.69 2.84
N PRO A 42 5.35 15.89 2.86
CA PRO A 42 5.80 15.15 4.05
C PRO A 42 6.17 16.04 5.25
N GLU A 43 6.53 17.31 5.00
CA GLU A 43 6.94 18.27 6.04
C GLU A 43 5.76 18.92 6.76
N GLN A 44 4.55 18.77 6.23
CA GLN A 44 3.34 19.27 6.89
C GLN A 44 2.84 18.25 7.91
N GLN A 45 2.53 18.71 9.12
CA GLN A 45 1.81 17.90 10.10
C GLN A 45 0.41 17.60 9.58
N HIS A 46 0.25 16.45 8.95
CA HIS A 46 -1.08 15.95 8.58
C HIS A 46 -1.69 15.35 9.85
N PRO A 47 -2.80 15.90 10.38
CA PRO A 47 -3.51 15.26 11.48
C PRO A 47 -3.82 13.81 11.09
N ALA A 48 -3.90 12.92 12.09
CA ALA A 48 -4.33 11.55 11.87
C ALA A 48 -5.77 11.57 11.35
N LEU A 49 -5.90 11.69 10.03
CA LEU A 49 -7.16 11.88 9.34
C LEU A 49 -7.83 10.49 9.30
N SER A 50 -8.83 10.29 10.14
CA SER A 50 -9.62 9.06 10.26
C SER A 50 -10.86 9.13 9.36
N ILE A 51 -10.72 8.80 8.08
CA ILE A 51 -11.83 8.59 7.13
C ILE A 51 -11.48 7.36 6.27
N ASN A 52 -12.50 6.57 5.91
CA ASN A 52 -12.39 5.37 5.05
C ASN A 52 -11.36 5.54 3.92
N GLY A 53 -10.41 4.61 3.81
CA GLY A 53 -9.36 4.61 2.78
C GLY A 53 -8.01 5.23 3.18
N MET A 54 -7.92 5.97 4.29
CA MET A 54 -6.65 6.59 4.72
C MET A 54 -5.63 5.65 5.38
N GLY A 55 -6.00 4.41 5.69
CA GLY A 55 -5.01 3.42 6.16
C GLY A 55 -3.86 3.25 5.17
N LEU A 56 -4.17 3.19 3.88
CA LEU A 56 -3.20 3.05 2.80
C LEU A 56 -2.34 4.31 2.62
N VAL A 57 -2.96 5.49 2.68
CA VAL A 57 -2.25 6.77 2.62
C VAL A 57 -1.27 6.92 3.79
N ASN A 58 -1.69 6.53 5.00
CA ASN A 58 -0.85 6.59 6.18
C ASN A 58 0.32 5.59 6.12
N ILE A 59 0.09 4.40 5.57
CA ILE A 59 1.17 3.43 5.30
C ILE A 59 2.17 4.03 4.30
N TYR A 60 1.69 4.59 3.19
CA TYR A 60 2.55 5.26 2.21
C TYR A 60 3.39 6.37 2.85
N LEU A 61 2.76 7.25 3.65
CA LEU A 61 3.46 8.34 4.35
C LEU A 61 4.54 7.83 5.30
N ARG A 62 4.25 6.80 6.09
CA ARG A 62 5.24 6.22 7.01
C ARG A 62 6.43 5.61 6.26
N LEU A 63 6.17 4.92 5.15
CA LEU A 63 7.23 4.40 4.29
C LEU A 63 8.04 5.55 3.67
N LYS A 64 7.39 6.59 3.17
CA LYS A 64 8.02 7.80 2.63
C LYS A 64 8.91 8.50 3.65
N LEU A 65 8.45 8.66 4.89
CA LEU A 65 9.22 9.30 5.96
C LEU A 65 10.41 8.44 6.42
N TYR A 66 10.24 7.12 6.49
CA TYR A 66 11.30 6.23 6.96
C TYR A 66 12.36 5.94 5.88
N TYR A 67 11.93 5.72 4.64
CA TYR A 67 12.79 5.28 3.54
C TYR A 67 13.07 6.38 2.49
N SER A 68 12.59 7.60 2.70
CA SER A 68 12.66 8.71 1.74
C SER A 68 12.06 8.37 0.38
N SER A 69 12.85 7.87 -0.57
CA SER A 69 12.40 7.42 -1.89
C SER A 69 12.66 5.93 -2.14
N GLN A 70 13.27 5.21 -1.20
CA GLN A 70 13.72 3.83 -1.35
C GLN A 70 12.75 2.83 -0.70
N PHE A 71 11.50 2.85 -1.13
CA PHE A 71 10.46 1.92 -0.67
C PHE A 71 9.57 1.47 -1.82
N THR A 72 8.89 0.35 -1.60
CA THR A 72 7.85 -0.16 -2.50
C THR A 72 6.49 0.11 -1.87
N PHE A 73 5.58 0.66 -2.68
CA PHE A 73 4.16 0.74 -2.37
C PHE A 73 3.38 0.54 -3.68
N GLN A 74 2.73 -0.60 -3.82
CA GLN A 74 1.95 -0.97 -5.00
C GLN A 74 0.55 -1.38 -4.55
N LEU A 75 -0.47 -0.83 -5.19
CA LEU A 75 -1.88 -1.12 -4.93
C LEU A 75 -2.56 -1.44 -6.26
N GLU A 76 -3.14 -2.63 -6.36
CA GLU A 76 -3.77 -3.14 -7.57
C GLU A 76 -5.06 -3.88 -7.24
N ASN A 77 -6.10 -3.68 -8.04
CA ASN A 77 -7.20 -4.65 -8.11
C ASN A 77 -6.71 -5.87 -8.90
N LYS A 78 -7.11 -7.07 -8.45
CA LYS A 78 -6.79 -8.35 -9.10
C LYS A 78 -8.07 -9.13 -9.29
N VAL A 79 -8.28 -9.63 -10.49
CA VAL A 79 -9.38 -10.56 -10.77
C VAL A 79 -8.83 -11.98 -10.83
N PRO A 80 -9.09 -12.84 -9.84
CA PRO A 80 -8.77 -14.26 -9.96
C PRO A 80 -9.48 -14.86 -11.19
N PRO A 81 -8.88 -15.85 -11.88
CA PRO A 81 -9.46 -16.47 -13.08
C PRO A 81 -10.90 -16.96 -12.91
N ASP A 82 -11.27 -17.38 -11.69
CA ASP A 82 -12.56 -17.99 -11.37
C ASP A 82 -13.49 -17.07 -10.56
N SER A 83 -13.27 -15.74 -10.57
CA SER A 83 -14.04 -14.79 -9.75
C SER A 83 -14.65 -13.67 -10.60
N ILE A 84 -15.91 -13.32 -10.32
CA ILE A 84 -16.54 -12.09 -10.83
C ILE A 84 -16.18 -10.84 -10.01
N TYR A 85 -15.59 -11.03 -8.84
CA TYR A 85 -15.13 -9.96 -7.97
C TYR A 85 -13.63 -9.70 -8.17
N GLU A 86 -13.26 -8.43 -8.21
CA GLU A 86 -11.86 -8.00 -8.21
C GLU A 86 -11.37 -7.96 -6.76
N GLY A 87 -10.50 -8.85 -6.33
CA GLY A 87 -9.83 -8.71 -5.04
C GLY A 87 -8.82 -7.56 -5.02
N VAL A 88 -8.24 -7.26 -3.86
CA VAL A 88 -7.13 -6.30 -3.74
C VAL A 88 -5.79 -7.04 -3.62
N SER A 89 -4.73 -6.46 -4.17
CA SER A 89 -3.34 -6.80 -3.86
C SER A 89 -2.56 -5.54 -3.50
N ILE A 90 -2.00 -5.50 -2.31
CA ILE A 90 -1.11 -4.43 -1.82
C ILE A 90 0.27 -5.02 -1.57
N THR A 91 1.30 -4.46 -2.20
CA THR A 91 2.69 -4.78 -1.90
C THR A 91 3.34 -3.57 -1.26
N ILE A 92 3.89 -3.75 -0.06
CA ILE A 92 4.77 -2.79 0.59
C ILE A 92 6.15 -3.39 0.76
N GLY A 93 7.18 -2.55 0.84
CA GLY A 93 8.53 -3.00 1.11
C GLY A 93 9.49 -1.84 1.33
N GLY A 94 10.68 -2.17 1.81
CA GLY A 94 11.75 -1.21 2.04
C GLY A 94 13.09 -1.92 2.15
N ILE A 95 14.16 -1.12 2.13
CA ILE A 95 15.51 -1.66 2.31
C ILE A 95 15.65 -2.34 3.68
N LEU A 96 16.33 -3.48 3.71
CA LEU A 96 16.81 -4.13 4.92
C LEU A 96 18.08 -3.36 5.34
N ASP A 97 17.93 -2.50 6.35
CA ASP A 97 19.06 -1.79 6.92
C ASP A 97 19.86 -2.79 7.78
N GLU A 98 20.98 -3.29 7.27
CA GLU A 98 21.90 -4.18 8.01
C GLU A 98 22.75 -3.40 9.03
N THR A 99 22.59 -2.08 9.13
CA THR A 99 23.52 -1.15 9.79
C THR A 99 22.93 -0.33 10.95
N LYS A 100 21.97 -0.89 11.70
CA LYS A 100 21.60 -0.34 13.02
C LYS A 100 22.16 -1.15 14.18
#